data_AF-A0A961I0Y6-F1
#
_entry.id   AF-A0A961I0Y6-F1
#
_cell.length_a   1.000
_cell.length_b   1.000
_cell.length_c   1.000
_cell.angle_alpha   90.00
_cell.angle_beta   90.00
_cell.angle_gamma   90.00
#
_symmetry.space_group_name_H-M   'P 1'
#
loop_
_entity.id
_entity.type
_entity.pdbx_description
1 polymer ?
#
loop_
_entity_poly.entity_id
_entity_poly.type
_entity_poly.pdbx_seq_one_letter_code
_entity_poly.pdbx_strand_id
1 'polypeptide(L)'
;MLTSLPGAASPMKPARRAARAPHDITGIAIPVIAPTPGEAASDVARERGQFLARQDRWEELAAELDAADRARQATPDGQRLADLLAFGARSDAILAAEHALQDGADPDAPALAGGIAALEEMRDEAGAAPMLDLVVALAHLDLGWLWRRLGQTHPTQGKTRFAAHVERAAALLAPHCGVALDSPAIAAARCAILAGCGDPRDRLVDDFEDLIDLDPGNPRPMRTLGTWLLPRWFGDYRQLELEARRTAALT
;
A
#
# COMPACT_ATOMS: atom_id res chain seq x y z
N MET A 1 -46.90 -27.63 -36.79
CA MET A 1 -47.59 -26.41 -37.26
C MET A 1 -48.68 -26.08 -36.24
N LEU A 2 -48.84 -24.93 -35.61
CA LEU A 2 -48.20 -23.61 -35.62
C LEU A 2 -48.44 -23.06 -34.20
N THR A 3 -47.36 -22.84 -33.45
CA THR A 3 -47.39 -22.23 -32.12
C THR A 3 -47.68 -20.73 -32.26
N SER A 4 -48.67 -20.26 -31.50
CA SER A 4 -49.05 -18.86 -31.38
C SER A 4 -47.97 -18.07 -30.64
N LEU A 5 -47.50 -16.98 -31.25
CA LEU A 5 -46.58 -16.00 -30.66
C LEU A 5 -47.39 -14.87 -30.00
N PRO A 6 -47.07 -14.48 -28.75
CA PRO A 6 -47.24 -13.12 -28.27
C PRO A 6 -45.85 -12.51 -28.02
N GLY A 7 -45.55 -11.24 -28.21
CA GLY A 7 -46.25 -10.08 -28.76
C GLY A 7 -45.16 -9.06 -29.08
N ALA A 8 -45.44 -8.17 -30.04
CA ALA A 8 -44.47 -7.23 -30.59
C ALA A 8 -43.86 -6.31 -29.51
N ALA A 9 -42.52 -6.32 -29.40
CA ALA A 9 -41.78 -5.32 -28.65
C ALA A 9 -42.03 -3.94 -29.27
N SER A 10 -42.57 -3.02 -28.48
CA SER A 10 -42.72 -1.62 -28.89
C SER A 10 -41.35 -0.99 -29.16
N PRO A 11 -41.20 -0.17 -30.22
CA PRO A 11 -39.93 0.46 -30.52
C PRO A 11 -39.59 1.48 -29.42
N MET A 12 -38.46 1.26 -28.74
CA MET A 12 -37.92 2.18 -27.75
C MET A 12 -37.59 3.50 -28.45
N LYS A 13 -38.31 4.57 -28.09
CA LYS A 13 -38.05 5.93 -28.62
C LYS A 13 -36.59 6.29 -28.34
N PRO A 14 -35.82 6.78 -29.34
CA PRO A 14 -34.46 7.22 -29.09
C PRO A 14 -34.51 8.40 -28.10
N ALA A 15 -33.77 8.28 -27.00
CA ALA A 15 -33.62 9.35 -26.03
C ALA A 15 -33.09 10.59 -26.77
N ARG A 16 -33.87 11.67 -26.72
CA ARG A 16 -33.57 12.93 -27.38
C ARG A 16 -32.29 13.50 -26.76
N ARG A 17 -31.17 13.41 -27.49
CA ARG A 17 -29.89 13.97 -27.06
C ARG A 17 -30.09 15.46 -26.76
N ALA A 18 -29.98 15.84 -25.49
CA ALA A 18 -30.10 17.22 -25.07
C ALA A 18 -29.08 18.06 -25.87
N ALA A 19 -29.55 19.15 -26.47
CA ALA A 19 -28.70 20.07 -27.21
C ALA A 19 -27.65 20.63 -26.24
N ARG A 20 -26.37 20.48 -26.58
CA ARG A 20 -25.24 21.00 -25.81
C ARG A 20 -25.31 22.53 -25.87
N ALA A 21 -25.52 23.17 -24.73
CA ALA A 21 -25.45 24.63 -24.64
C ALA A 21 -24.05 25.12 -25.06
N PRO A 22 -23.93 26.32 -25.67
CA PRO A 22 -22.64 26.88 -26.01
C PRO A 22 -21.82 27.09 -24.73
N HIS A 23 -20.60 26.54 -24.72
CA HIS A 23 -19.68 26.66 -23.59
C HIS A 23 -19.17 28.10 -23.50
N ASP A 24 -19.59 28.82 -22.47
CA ASP A 24 -18.92 30.03 -22.01
C ASP A 24 -17.64 29.60 -21.28
N ILE A 25 -16.48 30.00 -21.82
CA ILE A 25 -15.16 29.50 -21.40
C ILE A 25 -14.65 30.31 -20.19
N THR A 26 -15.44 30.34 -19.11
CA THR A 26 -15.08 31.05 -17.86
C THR A 26 -15.06 30.14 -16.62
N GLY A 27 -15.06 28.82 -16.81
CA GLY A 27 -14.81 27.87 -15.73
C GLY A 27 -14.56 26.46 -16.24
N ILE A 28 -13.49 25.82 -15.78
CA ILE A 28 -13.28 24.39 -16.00
C ILE A 28 -14.27 23.64 -15.10
N ALA A 29 -15.37 23.14 -15.67
CA ALA A 29 -16.29 22.25 -14.97
C ALA A 29 -15.72 20.84 -14.95
N ILE A 30 -14.97 20.51 -13.89
CA ILE A 30 -14.50 19.13 -13.64
C ILE A 30 -15.64 18.37 -12.94
N PRO A 31 -16.21 17.32 -13.55
CA PRO A 31 -17.25 16.53 -12.89
C PRO A 31 -16.67 15.81 -11.67
N VAL A 32 -17.26 16.06 -10.51
CA VAL A 32 -16.91 15.36 -9.26
C VAL A 32 -17.78 14.12 -9.15
N ILE A 33 -17.16 12.94 -9.17
CA ILE A 33 -17.82 11.67 -8.92
C ILE A 33 -17.89 11.49 -7.39
N ALA A 34 -19.06 11.15 -6.85
CA ALA A 34 -19.20 10.86 -5.43
C ALA A 34 -18.40 9.58 -5.08
N PRO A 35 -17.69 9.55 -3.94
CA PRO A 35 -16.88 8.40 -3.57
C PRO A 35 -17.75 7.16 -3.37
N THR A 36 -17.22 5.99 -3.73
CA THR A 36 -17.86 4.72 -3.39
C THR A 36 -17.86 4.51 -1.87
N PRO A 37 -18.71 3.61 -1.33
CA PRO A 37 -18.65 3.27 0.10
C PRO A 37 -17.27 2.76 0.56
N GLY A 38 -16.55 2.03 -0.30
CA GLY A 38 -15.21 1.54 0.02
C GLY A 38 -14.13 2.63 -0.04
N GLU A 39 -14.24 3.58 -0.97
CA GLU A 39 -13.38 4.78 -0.99
C GLU A 39 -13.58 5.62 0.27
N ALA A 40 -14.84 5.92 0.62
CA ALA A 40 -15.16 6.67 1.83
C ALA A 40 -14.66 5.96 3.10
N ALA A 41 -14.83 4.64 3.21
CA ALA A 41 -14.30 3.87 4.34
C ALA A 41 -12.77 3.89 4.39
N SER A 42 -12.10 3.90 3.24
CA SER A 42 -10.65 3.97 3.16
C SER A 42 -10.13 5.32 3.61
N ASP A 43 -10.79 6.41 3.21
CA ASP A 43 -10.42 7.76 3.61
C ASP A 43 -10.59 7.95 5.12
N VAL A 44 -11.70 7.50 5.70
CA VAL A 44 -11.92 7.52 7.16
C VAL A 44 -10.80 6.80 7.92
N ALA A 45 -10.34 5.65 7.42
CA ALA A 45 -9.26 4.89 8.05
C ALA A 45 -7.91 5.61 7.97
N ARG A 46 -7.58 6.21 6.83
CA ARG A 46 -6.34 6.98 6.66
C ARG A 46 -6.37 8.24 7.53
N GLU A 47 -7.49 8.96 7.54
CA GLU A 47 -7.69 10.13 8.40
C GLU A 47 -7.58 9.75 9.87
N ARG A 48 -8.11 8.60 10.27
CA ARG A 48 -7.96 8.08 11.65
C ARG A 48 -6.49 7.86 12.01
N GLY A 49 -5.73 7.16 11.17
CA GLY A 49 -4.30 6.94 11.39
C GLY A 49 -3.51 8.24 11.48
N GLN A 50 -3.75 9.17 10.56
CA GLN A 50 -3.11 10.50 10.56
C GLN A 50 -3.48 11.31 11.79
N PHE A 51 -4.75 11.30 12.18
CA PHE A 51 -5.21 12.02 13.36
C PHE A 51 -4.54 11.52 14.64
N LEU A 52 -4.46 10.20 14.84
CA LEU A 52 -3.79 9.64 16.01
C LEU A 52 -2.31 10.02 16.06
N ALA A 53 -1.60 9.92 14.93
CA ALA A 53 -0.20 10.33 14.83
C ALA A 53 0.00 11.82 15.14
N ARG A 54 -0.84 12.71 14.59
CA ARG A 54 -0.78 14.16 14.87
C ARG A 54 -1.08 14.55 16.31
N GLN A 55 -1.73 13.68 17.07
CA GLN A 55 -2.10 13.92 18.45
C GLN A 55 -1.18 13.16 19.43
N ASP A 56 -0.09 12.58 18.93
CA ASP A 56 0.87 11.82 19.74
C ASP A 56 0.24 10.59 20.44
N ARG A 57 -0.88 10.08 19.89
CA ARG A 57 -1.66 8.97 20.46
C ARG A 57 -1.16 7.61 19.97
N TRP A 58 0.14 7.36 20.16
CA TRP A 58 0.83 6.20 19.59
C TRP A 58 0.40 4.87 20.19
N GLU A 59 0.13 4.82 21.49
CA GLU A 59 -0.38 3.61 22.15
C GLU A 59 -1.75 3.20 21.59
N GLU A 60 -2.63 4.18 21.34
CA GLU A 60 -3.95 3.93 20.76
C GLU A 60 -3.86 3.54 19.30
N LEU A 61 -2.99 4.19 18.52
CA LEU A 61 -2.72 3.78 17.14
C LEU A 61 -2.23 2.34 17.08
N ALA A 62 -1.28 1.96 17.94
CA ALA A 62 -0.75 0.61 18.00
C ALA A 62 -1.85 -0.42 18.36
N ALA A 63 -2.73 -0.08 19.31
CA ALA A 63 -3.86 -0.92 19.68
C ALA A 63 -4.89 -1.05 18.55
N GLU A 64 -5.22 0.03 17.83
CA GLU A 64 -6.14 -0.01 16.69
C GLU A 64 -5.56 -0.80 15.51
N LEU A 65 -4.27 -0.64 15.22
CA LEU A 65 -3.55 -1.43 14.23
C LEU A 65 -3.60 -2.93 14.55
N ASP A 66 -3.22 -3.29 15.79
CA ASP A 66 -3.20 -4.68 16.24
C ASP A 66 -4.60 -5.31 16.22
N ALA A 67 -5.61 -4.59 16.70
CA ALA A 67 -6.99 -5.07 16.66
C ALA A 67 -7.51 -5.26 15.23
N ALA A 68 -7.23 -4.30 14.33
CA ALA A 68 -7.63 -4.37 12.93
C ALA A 68 -6.93 -5.52 12.19
N ASP A 69 -5.64 -5.73 12.44
CA ASP A 69 -4.82 -6.76 11.81
C ASP A 69 -5.22 -8.17 12.27
N ARG A 70 -5.39 -8.39 13.59
CA ARG A 70 -5.86 -9.68 14.13
C ARG A 70 -7.26 -10.04 13.66
N ALA A 71 -8.17 -9.06 13.61
CA ALA A 71 -9.53 -9.28 13.14
C ALA A 71 -9.65 -9.31 11.61
N ARG A 72 -8.54 -9.18 10.87
CA ARG A 72 -8.50 -9.10 9.39
C ARG A 72 -9.49 -8.08 8.84
N GLN A 73 -9.69 -6.97 9.54
CA GLN A 73 -10.70 -5.98 9.17
C GLN A 73 -10.38 -5.39 7.80
N ALA A 74 -11.42 -5.21 6.99
CA ALA A 74 -11.30 -4.67 5.65
C ALA A 74 -12.44 -3.71 5.32
N THR A 75 -12.17 -2.77 4.41
CA THR A 75 -13.21 -1.96 3.78
C THR A 75 -14.10 -2.84 2.89
N PRO A 76 -15.29 -2.35 2.48
CA PRO A 76 -16.15 -3.08 1.53
C PRO A 76 -15.45 -3.51 0.23
N ASP A 77 -14.43 -2.75 -0.20
CA ASP A 77 -13.63 -3.05 -1.41
C ASP A 77 -12.42 -3.96 -1.13
N GLY A 78 -12.31 -4.51 0.09
CA GLY A 78 -11.30 -5.48 0.47
C GLY A 78 -9.93 -4.90 0.87
N GLN A 79 -9.83 -3.59 1.13
CA GLN A 79 -8.58 -3.01 1.63
C GLN A 79 -8.46 -3.23 3.14
N ARG A 80 -7.33 -3.77 3.61
CA ARG A 80 -7.10 -4.03 5.03
C ARG A 80 -7.04 -2.74 5.83
N LEU A 81 -7.75 -2.70 6.95
CA LEU A 81 -7.85 -1.50 7.78
C LEU A 81 -6.50 -1.17 8.44
N ALA A 82 -5.74 -2.18 8.86
CA ALA A 82 -4.40 -2.00 9.41
C ALA A 82 -3.46 -1.29 8.42
N ASP A 83 -3.47 -1.68 7.15
CA ASP A 83 -2.68 -1.03 6.09
C ASP A 83 -3.04 0.46 5.94
N LEU A 84 -4.33 0.78 6.03
CA LEU A 84 -4.85 2.15 5.86
C LEU A 84 -4.54 3.04 7.06
N LEU A 85 -4.69 2.51 8.28
CA LEU A 85 -4.28 3.19 9.51
C LEU A 85 -2.78 3.48 9.49
N ALA A 86 -1.96 2.47 9.16
CA ALA A 86 -0.51 2.63 9.08
C ALA A 86 -0.11 3.61 7.95
N PHE A 87 -0.88 3.67 6.86
CA PHE A 87 -0.68 4.65 5.78
C PHE A 87 -0.95 6.07 6.28
N GLY A 88 -2.07 6.28 6.95
CA GLY A 88 -2.41 7.58 7.54
C GLY A 88 -1.36 8.04 8.55
N ALA A 89 -0.92 7.15 9.43
CA ALA A 89 0.01 7.48 10.51
C ALA A 89 1.35 8.04 10.02
N ARG A 90 1.83 7.60 8.85
CA ARG A 90 3.10 8.05 8.28
C ARG A 90 2.95 9.07 7.14
N SER A 91 1.73 9.39 6.72
CA SER A 91 1.49 10.15 5.49
C SER A 91 2.14 11.53 5.53
N ASP A 92 2.13 12.21 6.68
CA ASP A 92 2.69 13.57 6.79
C ASP A 92 4.21 13.58 6.58
N ALA A 93 4.93 12.60 7.12
CA ALA A 93 6.37 12.46 6.94
C ALA A 93 6.72 12.19 5.46
N ILE A 94 5.95 11.33 4.80
CA ILE A 94 6.16 11.00 3.39
C ILE A 94 5.80 12.17 2.49
N LEU A 95 4.66 12.82 2.69
CA LEU A 95 4.22 13.97 1.89
C LEU A 95 5.18 15.15 2.01
N ALA A 96 5.72 15.42 3.20
CA ALA A 96 6.74 16.44 3.39
C ALA A 96 8.02 16.15 2.58
N ALA A 97 8.50 14.90 2.61
CA ALA A 97 9.65 14.49 1.82
C ALA A 97 9.38 14.52 0.31
N GLU A 98 8.21 14.08 -0.14
CA GLU A 98 7.79 14.14 -1.54
C GLU A 98 7.74 15.58 -2.05
N HIS A 99 7.15 16.50 -1.28
CA HIS A 99 7.06 17.90 -1.65
C HIS A 99 8.44 18.55 -1.74
N ALA A 100 9.31 18.31 -0.74
CA ALA A 100 10.68 18.82 -0.77
C ALA A 100 11.46 18.34 -2.02
N LEU A 101 11.27 17.08 -2.43
CA LEU A 101 11.91 16.55 -3.64
C LEU A 101 11.32 17.13 -4.93
N GLN A 102 10.00 17.34 -4.98
CA GLN A 102 9.34 17.99 -6.13
C GLN A 102 9.83 19.43 -6.32
N ASP A 103 10.09 20.13 -5.22
CA ASP A 103 10.60 21.51 -5.23
C ASP A 103 12.12 21.59 -5.49
N GLY A 104 12.78 20.45 -5.70
CA GLY A 104 14.21 20.38 -6.00
C GLY A 104 15.10 20.69 -4.79
N ALA A 105 14.63 20.38 -3.58
CA ALA A 105 15.45 20.51 -2.38
C ALA A 105 16.76 19.73 -2.53
N ASP A 106 17.81 20.25 -1.89
CA ASP A 106 19.08 19.55 -1.77
C ASP A 106 18.81 18.13 -1.21
N PRO A 107 19.38 17.06 -1.81
CA PRO A 107 19.28 15.73 -1.26
C PRO A 107 19.64 15.64 0.22
N ASP A 108 20.57 16.44 0.72
CA ASP A 108 20.99 16.46 2.12
C ASP A 108 20.14 17.43 2.98
N ALA A 109 19.04 17.98 2.44
CA ALA A 109 18.17 18.89 3.16
C ALA A 109 17.52 18.23 4.38
N PRO A 110 17.50 18.90 5.56
CA PRO A 110 16.83 18.40 6.75
C PRO A 110 15.36 18.05 6.54
N ALA A 111 14.67 18.74 5.61
CA ALA A 111 13.27 18.47 5.27
C ALA A 111 13.01 17.04 4.78
N LEU A 112 14.02 16.36 4.22
CA LEU A 112 13.91 14.98 3.72
C LEU A 112 14.08 13.94 4.82
N ALA A 113 14.74 14.30 5.92
CA ALA A 113 15.02 13.40 7.04
C ALA A 113 14.17 13.71 8.29
N GLY A 114 13.64 14.92 8.43
CA GLY A 114 12.96 15.37 9.64
C GLY A 114 11.73 14.53 9.99
N GLY A 115 10.89 14.21 9.00
CA GLY A 115 9.69 13.41 9.24
C GLY A 115 10.00 11.99 9.71
N ILE A 116 11.00 11.33 9.11
CA ILE A 116 11.39 9.97 9.52
C ILE A 116 12.15 9.98 10.84
N ALA A 117 12.97 11.00 11.11
CA ALA A 117 13.66 11.15 12.38
C ALA A 117 12.67 11.31 13.54
N ALA A 118 11.60 12.10 13.36
CA ALA A 118 10.54 12.25 14.37
C ALA A 118 9.80 10.93 14.64
N LEU A 119 9.55 10.12 13.60
CA LEU A 119 8.95 8.80 13.77
C LEU A 119 9.86 7.80 14.51
N GLU A 120 11.17 7.87 14.27
CA GLU A 120 12.17 7.06 14.98
C GLU A 120 12.26 7.45 16.46
N GLU A 121 12.34 8.75 16.76
CA GLU A 121 12.35 9.28 18.13
C GLU A 121 11.10 8.86 18.90
N MET A 122 9.92 9.07 18.30
CA MET A 122 8.65 8.61 18.86
C MET A 122 8.65 7.12 19.19
N ARG A 123 9.15 6.29 18.28
CA ARG A 123 9.17 4.84 18.43
C ARG A 123 10.12 4.40 19.54
N ASP A 124 11.22 5.13 19.74
CA ASP A 124 12.14 4.91 20.85
C ASP A 124 11.51 5.33 22.20
N GLU A 125 10.73 6.42 22.23
CA GLU A 125 10.00 6.88 23.43
C GLU A 125 8.84 5.95 23.83
N ALA A 126 8.03 5.52 22.85
CA ALA A 126 6.85 4.67 23.06
C ALA A 126 7.20 3.20 23.37
N GLY A 127 8.47 2.81 23.22
CA GLY A 127 8.96 1.47 23.56
C GLY A 127 8.62 0.41 22.51
N ALA A 128 9.29 0.47 21.35
CA ALA A 128 9.49 -0.63 20.37
C ALA A 128 8.39 -1.72 20.29
N ALA A 129 7.13 -1.30 20.15
CA ALA A 129 6.00 -2.21 19.97
C ALA A 129 5.92 -2.69 18.51
N PRO A 130 5.50 -3.94 18.22
CA PRO A 130 5.51 -4.48 16.86
C PRO A 130 4.78 -3.61 15.83
N MET A 131 3.63 -3.03 16.20
CA MET A 131 2.85 -2.17 15.29
C MET A 131 3.47 -0.79 15.09
N LEU A 132 4.23 -0.26 16.06
CA LEU A 132 4.98 0.98 15.86
C LEU A 132 6.23 0.73 15.01
N ASP A 133 6.94 -0.38 15.25
CA ASP A 133 8.03 -0.83 14.39
C ASP A 133 7.56 -1.02 12.95
N LEU A 134 6.35 -1.57 12.74
CA LEU A 134 5.71 -1.67 11.43
C LEU A 134 5.49 -0.29 10.78
N VAL A 135 4.91 0.68 11.49
CA VAL A 135 4.66 2.02 10.93
C VAL A 135 5.96 2.69 10.50
N VAL A 136 6.99 2.65 11.35
CA VAL A 136 8.29 3.26 11.04
C VAL A 136 8.99 2.51 9.90
N ALA A 137 8.95 1.18 9.89
CA ALA A 137 9.51 0.38 8.80
C ALA A 137 8.83 0.68 7.45
N LEU A 138 7.51 0.80 7.42
CA LEU A 138 6.77 1.20 6.21
C LEU A 138 7.13 2.61 5.77
N ALA A 139 7.37 3.54 6.69
CA ALA A 139 7.83 4.89 6.36
C ALA A 139 9.23 4.88 5.72
N HIS A 140 10.15 4.05 6.24
CA HIS A 140 11.44 3.81 5.59
C HIS A 140 11.26 3.24 4.18
N LEU A 141 10.42 2.23 3.99
CA LEU A 141 10.19 1.65 2.65
C LEU A 141 9.65 2.70 1.66
N ASP A 142 8.70 3.53 2.06
CA ASP A 142 8.13 4.58 1.22
C ASP A 142 9.21 5.61 0.82
N LEU A 143 10.04 6.06 1.76
CA LEU A 143 11.18 6.94 1.48
C LEU A 143 12.22 6.29 0.58
N GLY A 144 12.52 5.00 0.80
CA GLY A 144 13.40 4.24 -0.06
C GLY A 144 12.89 4.29 -1.50
N TRP A 145 11.63 3.95 -1.73
CA TRP A 145 11.04 3.97 -3.07
C TRP A 145 11.06 5.36 -3.72
N LEU A 146 10.88 6.41 -2.92
CA LEU A 146 11.01 7.79 -3.37
C LEU A 146 12.44 8.10 -3.84
N TRP A 147 13.46 7.71 -3.08
CA TRP A 147 14.87 7.79 -3.51
C TRP A 147 15.17 7.00 -4.77
N ARG A 148 14.57 5.80 -4.89
CA ARG A 148 14.75 4.96 -6.08
C ARG A 148 14.15 5.61 -7.33
N ARG A 149 13.01 6.30 -7.22
CA ARG A 149 12.43 7.10 -8.32
C ARG A 149 13.38 8.21 -8.76
N LEU A 150 14.05 8.87 -7.80
CA LEU A 150 15.04 9.92 -8.06
C LEU A 150 16.39 9.42 -8.55
N GLY A 151 16.65 8.11 -8.52
CA GLY A 151 17.88 7.51 -9.04
C GLY A 151 18.13 7.79 -10.54
N GLN A 152 17.16 8.34 -11.26
CA GLN A 152 17.35 8.87 -12.63
C GLN A 152 18.16 10.17 -12.64
N THR A 153 17.89 11.07 -11.69
CA THR A 153 18.57 12.37 -11.55
C THR A 153 19.79 12.28 -10.64
N HIS A 154 19.72 11.44 -9.59
CA HIS A 154 20.76 11.25 -8.59
C HIS A 154 21.14 9.76 -8.45
N PRO A 155 21.80 9.13 -9.44
CA PRO A 155 21.96 7.67 -9.51
C PRO A 155 22.72 7.04 -8.34
N THR A 156 23.77 7.70 -7.85
CA THR A 156 24.55 7.19 -6.71
C THR A 156 23.76 7.34 -5.41
N GLN A 157 23.26 8.54 -5.12
CA GLN A 157 22.54 8.83 -3.88
C GLN A 157 21.22 8.05 -3.81
N GLY A 158 20.46 7.97 -4.90
CA GLY A 158 19.20 7.24 -4.96
C GLY A 158 19.36 5.75 -4.66
N LYS A 159 20.42 5.11 -5.17
CA LYS A 159 20.72 3.70 -4.84
C LYS A 159 21.14 3.52 -3.39
N THR A 160 22.10 4.34 -2.92
CA THR A 160 22.61 4.24 -1.55
C THR A 160 21.52 4.51 -0.51
N ARG A 161 20.70 5.53 -0.71
CA ARG A 161 19.62 5.89 0.21
C ARG A 161 18.48 4.88 0.17
N PHE A 162 18.11 4.37 -1.01
CA PHE A 162 17.17 3.25 -1.11
C PHE A 162 17.65 2.05 -0.26
N ALA A 163 18.92 1.65 -0.42
CA ALA A 163 19.48 0.54 0.34
C ALA A 163 19.47 0.81 1.86
N ALA A 164 19.89 2.00 2.29
CA ALA A 164 19.90 2.37 3.71
C ALA A 164 18.50 2.35 4.35
N HIS A 165 17.48 2.84 3.65
CA HIS A 165 16.11 2.78 4.14
C HIS A 165 15.57 1.34 4.22
N VAL A 166 15.86 0.50 3.22
CA VAL A 166 15.48 -0.92 3.24
C VAL A 166 16.18 -1.65 4.39
N GLU A 167 17.47 -1.40 4.60
CA GLU A 167 18.25 -1.98 5.70
C GLU A 167 17.66 -1.59 7.06
N ARG A 168 17.30 -0.31 7.24
CA ARG A 168 16.66 0.15 8.49
C ARG A 168 15.29 -0.48 8.69
N ALA A 169 14.45 -0.56 7.66
CA ALA A 169 13.15 -1.25 7.73
C ALA A 169 13.32 -2.73 8.12
N ALA A 170 14.32 -3.41 7.55
CA ALA A 170 14.67 -4.78 7.89
C ALA A 170 15.11 -4.92 9.35
N ALA A 171 15.92 -3.99 9.85
CA ALA A 171 16.37 -4.00 11.25
C ALA A 171 15.21 -3.79 12.24
N LEU A 172 14.26 -2.90 11.92
CA LEU A 172 13.06 -2.65 12.73
C LEU A 172 12.16 -3.89 12.82
N LEU A 173 12.00 -4.62 11.71
CA LEU A 173 11.14 -5.81 11.66
C LEU A 173 11.87 -7.14 11.96
N ALA A 174 13.20 -7.12 12.14
CA ALA A 174 13.97 -8.32 12.46
C ALA A 174 13.48 -9.05 13.73
N PRO A 175 13.08 -8.36 14.82
CA PRO A 175 12.55 -9.03 16.02
C PRO A 175 11.16 -9.67 15.83
N HIS A 176 10.44 -9.30 14.77
CA HIS A 176 9.03 -9.63 14.60
C HIS A 176 8.82 -10.67 13.49
N CYS A 177 8.24 -11.81 13.83
CA CYS A 177 7.80 -12.81 12.87
C CYS A 177 6.29 -12.67 12.68
N GLY A 178 5.85 -12.26 11.47
CA GLY A 178 4.44 -12.05 11.17
C GLY A 178 3.59 -13.30 11.41
N VAL A 179 4.06 -14.48 10.99
CA VAL A 179 3.37 -15.76 11.24
C VAL A 179 3.26 -16.07 12.73
N ALA A 180 4.35 -15.90 13.50
CA ALA A 180 4.33 -16.17 14.94
C ALA A 180 3.45 -15.19 15.73
N LEU A 181 3.31 -13.96 15.22
CA LEU A 181 2.46 -12.92 15.80
C LEU A 181 1.00 -12.97 15.27
N ASP A 182 0.69 -13.88 14.36
CA ASP A 182 -0.59 -13.92 13.62
C ASP A 182 -0.94 -12.57 12.95
N SER A 183 0.09 -11.92 12.40
CA SER A 183 0.06 -10.57 11.85
C SER A 183 0.38 -10.53 10.34
N PRO A 184 -0.64 -10.50 9.47
CA PRO A 184 -0.48 -10.27 8.05
C PRO A 184 0.18 -8.95 7.72
N ALA A 185 -0.09 -7.88 8.48
CA ALA A 185 0.53 -6.58 8.22
C ALA A 185 2.06 -6.64 8.38
N ILE A 186 2.57 -7.32 9.42
CA ILE A 186 4.01 -7.52 9.62
C ILE A 186 4.57 -8.46 8.54
N ALA A 187 3.88 -9.56 8.22
CA ALA A 187 4.32 -10.48 7.16
C ALA A 187 4.38 -9.79 5.79
N ALA A 188 3.41 -8.93 5.46
CA ALA A 188 3.36 -8.13 4.25
C ALA A 188 4.50 -7.10 4.17
N ALA A 189 4.82 -6.43 5.28
CA ALA A 189 5.95 -5.50 5.33
C ALA A 189 7.30 -6.23 5.16
N ARG A 190 7.45 -7.43 5.71
CA ARG A 190 8.63 -8.28 5.49
C ARG A 190 8.76 -8.72 4.03
N CYS A 191 7.66 -9.10 3.39
CA CYS A 191 7.62 -9.34 1.95
C CYS A 191 8.06 -8.07 1.20
N ALA A 192 7.52 -6.90 1.55
CA ALA A 192 7.86 -5.62 0.92
C ALA A 192 9.36 -5.28 0.96
N ILE A 193 10.05 -5.63 2.06
CA ILE A 193 11.50 -5.44 2.23
C ILE A 193 12.30 -6.24 1.20
N LEU A 194 11.85 -7.44 0.81
CA LEU A 194 12.57 -8.28 -0.15
C LEU A 194 12.81 -7.59 -1.50
N ALA A 195 11.95 -6.65 -1.91
CA ALA A 195 12.14 -5.89 -3.14
C ALA A 195 13.41 -5.02 -3.15
N GLY A 196 13.96 -4.71 -1.96
CA GLY A 196 15.23 -4.01 -1.82
C GLY A 196 16.43 -4.91 -1.54
N CYS A 197 16.23 -6.21 -1.35
CA CYS A 197 17.30 -7.17 -1.13
C CYS A 197 18.00 -7.54 -2.46
N GLY A 198 19.30 -7.84 -2.39
CA GLY A 198 20.12 -8.14 -3.58
C GLY A 198 19.77 -9.46 -4.28
N ASP A 199 19.27 -10.45 -3.53
CA ASP A 199 18.80 -11.72 -4.08
C ASP A 199 17.61 -12.27 -3.27
N PRO A 200 16.37 -11.86 -3.58
CA PRO A 200 15.20 -12.28 -2.83
C PRO A 200 14.65 -13.65 -3.25
N ARG A 201 15.18 -14.26 -4.32
CA ARG A 201 14.57 -15.41 -4.99
C ARG A 201 14.34 -16.60 -4.08
N ASP A 202 15.30 -16.90 -3.21
CA ASP A 202 15.26 -18.06 -2.32
C ASP A 202 14.16 -17.98 -1.25
N ARG A 203 13.65 -16.77 -0.99
CA ARG A 203 12.64 -16.52 0.04
C ARG A 203 11.33 -15.97 -0.49
N LEU A 204 11.33 -15.50 -1.73
CA LEU A 204 10.23 -14.74 -2.27
C LEU A 204 8.93 -15.54 -2.32
N VAL A 205 8.99 -16.78 -2.79
CA VAL A 205 7.78 -17.62 -2.91
C VAL A 205 7.31 -17.99 -1.50
N ASP A 206 8.19 -18.58 -0.69
CA ASP A 206 7.91 -19.04 0.66
C ASP A 206 7.31 -17.93 1.56
N ASP A 207 7.94 -16.75 1.63
CA ASP A 207 7.45 -15.64 2.47
C ASP A 207 6.06 -15.14 2.00
N PHE A 208 5.76 -15.20 0.70
CA PHE A 208 4.44 -14.83 0.18
C PHE A 208 3.41 -15.96 0.32
N GLU A 209 3.78 -17.22 0.21
CA GLU A 209 2.90 -18.37 0.51
C GLU A 209 2.44 -18.30 1.97
N ASP A 210 3.37 -18.10 2.91
CA ASP A 210 3.06 -17.88 4.33
C ASP A 210 2.07 -16.72 4.52
N LEU A 211 2.27 -15.60 3.82
CA LEU A 211 1.38 -14.44 3.89
C LEU A 211 -0.01 -14.71 3.28
N ILE A 212 -0.09 -15.45 2.18
CA ILE A 212 -1.36 -15.82 1.54
C ILE A 212 -2.15 -16.75 2.45
N ASP A 213 -1.49 -17.74 3.05
CA ASP A 213 -2.11 -18.66 4.01
C ASP A 213 -2.56 -17.94 5.28
N LEU A 214 -1.81 -16.93 5.72
CA LEU A 214 -2.12 -16.13 6.91
C LEU A 214 -3.32 -15.18 6.70
N ASP A 215 -3.56 -14.75 5.47
CA ASP A 215 -4.65 -13.82 5.12
C ASP A 215 -5.30 -14.12 3.75
N PRO A 216 -5.99 -15.28 3.61
CA PRO A 216 -6.48 -15.77 2.32
C PRO A 216 -7.57 -14.87 1.70
N GLY A 217 -8.23 -14.05 2.51
CA GLY A 217 -9.22 -13.07 2.04
C GLY A 217 -8.60 -11.84 1.37
N ASN A 218 -7.27 -11.68 1.40
CA ASN A 218 -6.59 -10.54 0.81
C ASN A 218 -5.99 -10.91 -0.55
N PRO A 219 -6.49 -10.35 -1.67
CA PRO A 219 -5.95 -10.66 -2.98
C PRO A 219 -4.62 -9.94 -3.28
N ARG A 220 -4.19 -8.97 -2.45
CA ARG A 220 -3.00 -8.14 -2.73
C ARG A 220 -1.69 -8.94 -2.67
N PRO A 221 -1.42 -9.80 -1.66
CA PRO A 221 -0.23 -10.65 -1.63
C PRO A 221 -0.05 -11.45 -2.92
N MET A 222 -1.09 -12.17 -3.37
CA MET A 222 -1.04 -12.96 -4.61
C MET A 222 -0.74 -12.10 -5.84
N ARG A 223 -1.34 -10.91 -5.96
CA ARG A 223 -1.06 -9.98 -7.06
C ARG A 223 0.37 -9.45 -7.03
N THR A 224 0.89 -9.16 -5.84
CA THR A 224 2.26 -8.67 -5.65
C THR A 224 3.27 -9.76 -5.98
N LEU A 225 3.08 -10.99 -5.48
CA LEU A 225 3.89 -12.15 -5.83
C LEU A 225 3.94 -12.34 -7.35
N GLY A 226 2.77 -12.36 -8.01
CA GLY A 226 2.71 -12.48 -9.47
C GLY A 226 3.45 -11.38 -10.22
N THR A 227 3.45 -10.15 -9.69
CA THR A 227 4.22 -9.04 -10.26
C THR A 227 5.73 -9.27 -10.10
N TRP A 228 6.17 -9.73 -8.94
CA TRP A 228 7.59 -9.91 -8.62
C TRP A 228 8.21 -11.16 -9.27
N LEU A 229 7.40 -12.15 -9.63
CA LEU A 229 7.80 -13.30 -10.44
C LEU A 229 7.99 -12.97 -11.93
N LEU A 230 7.69 -11.74 -12.39
CA LEU A 230 7.95 -11.37 -13.78
C LEU A 230 9.46 -11.20 -14.08
N PRO A 231 9.92 -11.44 -15.33
CA PRO A 231 11.33 -11.30 -15.72
C PRO A 231 11.97 -9.94 -15.47
N ARG A 232 11.17 -8.87 -15.37
CA ARG A 232 11.70 -7.53 -15.06
C ARG A 232 12.12 -7.38 -13.59
N TRP A 233 11.66 -8.29 -12.73
CA TRP A 233 11.86 -8.29 -11.29
C TRP A 233 12.76 -9.48 -10.93
N PHE A 234 12.24 -10.54 -10.32
CA PHE A 234 13.07 -11.60 -9.72
C PHE A 234 12.88 -12.99 -10.34
N GLY A 235 11.75 -13.23 -11.01
CA GLY A 235 11.38 -14.55 -11.53
C GLY A 235 11.41 -14.67 -13.06
N ASP A 236 10.72 -15.69 -13.55
CA ASP A 236 10.44 -15.90 -14.97
C ASP A 236 9.01 -16.41 -15.20
N TYR A 237 8.59 -16.48 -16.47
CA TYR A 237 7.23 -16.92 -16.82
C TYR A 237 6.91 -18.37 -16.43
N ARG A 238 7.91 -19.26 -16.33
CA ARG A 238 7.67 -20.65 -15.89
C ARG A 238 7.39 -20.70 -14.41
N GLN A 239 8.17 -19.97 -13.61
CA GLN A 239 7.94 -19.88 -12.17
C GLN A 239 6.58 -19.23 -11.89
N LEU A 240 6.23 -18.15 -12.59
CA LEU A 240 4.91 -17.51 -12.47
C LEU A 240 3.76 -18.49 -12.75
N GLU A 241 3.84 -19.27 -13.84
CA GLU A 241 2.81 -20.26 -14.18
C GLU A 241 2.72 -21.38 -13.14
N LEU A 242 3.86 -21.84 -12.60
CA LEU A 242 3.91 -22.85 -11.56
C LEU A 242 3.20 -22.38 -10.28
N GLU A 243 3.58 -21.20 -9.77
CA GLU A 243 3.01 -20.69 -8.52
C GLU A 243 1.54 -20.28 -8.67
N ALA A 244 1.13 -19.77 -9.84
CA ALA A 244 -0.27 -19.49 -10.12
C ALA A 244 -1.14 -20.75 -10.04
N ARG A 245 -0.65 -21.89 -10.57
CA ARG A 245 -1.37 -23.18 -10.49
C ARG A 245 -1.42 -23.73 -9.07
N ARG A 246 -0.34 -23.60 -8.29
CA ARG A 246 -0.30 -24.03 -6.89
C ARG A 246 -1.31 -23.25 -6.05
N THR A 247 -1.28 -21.93 -6.17
CA THR A 247 -2.20 -21.05 -5.44
C THR A 247 -3.65 -21.36 -5.80
N ALA A 248 -3.97 -21.54 -7.10
CA ALA A 248 -5.31 -21.87 -7.55
C ALA A 248 -5.80 -23.26 -7.10
N ALA A 249 -4.90 -24.18 -6.76
CA ALA A 249 -5.28 -25.50 -6.22
C ALA A 249 -5.66 -25.46 -4.73
N LEU A 250 -5.31 -24.38 -4.02
CA LEU A 250 -5.55 -24.17 -2.59
C LEU A 250 -6.84 -23.38 -2.31
N THR A 251 -7.43 -22.75 -3.33
CA THR A 251 -8.67 -21.94 -3.27
C THR A 251 -9.86 -22.67 -3.88
#